data_AF-A0AAW7UAL6-F1
#
_entry.id   AF-A0AAW7UAL6-F1
#
_cell.length_a   1.000
_cell.length_b   1.000
_cell.length_c   1.000
_cell.angle_alpha   90.00
_cell.angle_beta   90.00
_cell.angle_gamma   90.00
#
_symmetry.space_group_name_H-M   'P 1'
#
loop_
_entity.id
_entity.type
_entity.pdbx_description
1 polymer ?
#
loop_
_entity_poly.entity_id
_entity_poly.type
_entity_poly.pdbx_seq_one_letter_code
_entity_poly.pdbx_strand_id
1 'polypeptide(L)'
;MRRLVTATCLFLTVLAVSPAYAKFKVVTTFTVIQDIAQNVAGDAATVESITKPGAEIHDYQPTPQDIAKAQSADLVLWNGLNLERWFERFFQNVKNKPAVVVTKGITPMSIHEGPYKDTPNPHAWMSTSNALVYIENIKNALAKHDPKNAAVYAKNAAAYSSKIKQLDKPLRAKLMQVPQNQRFLVSSEGAFSYLAKDYGFKEVYLWPINAEQQGTPQQVRKVIEVVRKNKIPVVFSESTISPKPMQQVAKETGAKYGGVLYVDSLSAKNGPVPTYADLLNTTVSTIVKGFGK
;
A
#
# COMPACT_ATOMS: atom_id res chain seq x y z
N MET A 1 31.04 54.76 -57.95
CA MET A 1 29.81 54.40 -57.22
C MET A 1 29.61 52.88 -57.28
N ARG A 2 29.96 52.14 -56.23
CA ARG A 2 29.69 50.69 -56.12
C ARG A 2 28.62 50.51 -55.03
N ARG A 3 27.43 50.03 -55.41
CA ARG A 3 26.31 49.79 -54.50
C ARG A 3 26.53 48.45 -53.78
N LEU A 4 26.58 48.46 -52.45
CA LEU A 4 26.46 47.28 -51.61
C LEU A 4 24.98 46.87 -51.54
N VAL A 5 24.67 45.61 -51.82
CA VAL A 5 23.36 45.00 -51.56
C VAL A 5 23.52 44.12 -50.33
N THR A 6 22.96 44.54 -49.20
CA THR A 6 22.86 43.75 -47.98
C THR A 6 21.64 42.84 -48.07
N ALA A 7 21.86 41.53 -48.17
CA ALA A 7 20.81 40.52 -48.12
C ALA A 7 20.52 40.17 -46.65
N THR A 8 19.34 40.56 -46.16
CA THR A 8 18.86 40.21 -44.82
C THR A 8 18.23 38.83 -44.85
N CYS A 9 18.92 37.82 -44.31
CA CYS A 9 18.40 36.46 -44.19
C CYS A 9 17.47 36.37 -42.97
N LEU A 10 16.16 36.26 -43.22
CA LEU A 10 15.15 36.07 -42.17
C LEU A 10 15.16 34.59 -41.74
N PHE A 11 15.73 34.27 -40.58
CA PHE A 11 15.65 32.94 -40.00
C PHE A 11 14.24 32.70 -39.43
N LEU A 12 13.44 31.89 -40.12
CA LEU A 12 12.18 31.37 -39.61
C LEU A 12 12.49 30.27 -38.57
N THR A 13 12.38 30.56 -37.28
CA THR A 13 12.40 29.54 -36.22
C THR A 13 11.10 28.76 -36.25
N VAL A 14 11.14 27.55 -36.82
CA VAL A 14 10.05 26.57 -36.70
C VAL A 14 10.08 26.00 -35.28
N LEU A 15 9.12 26.40 -34.45
CA LEU A 15 8.85 25.74 -33.16
C LEU A 15 8.34 24.32 -33.45
N ALA A 16 9.18 23.32 -33.21
CA ALA A 16 8.76 21.92 -33.27
C ALA A 16 7.78 21.64 -32.12
N VAL A 17 6.49 21.66 -32.41
CA VAL A 17 5.46 21.17 -31.51
C VAL A 17 5.47 19.65 -31.60
N SER A 18 6.18 18.98 -30.69
CA SER A 18 6.12 17.52 -30.58
C SER A 18 4.68 17.11 -30.24
N PRO A 19 4.07 16.15 -30.96
CA PRO A 19 2.74 15.67 -30.64
C PRO A 19 2.75 15.07 -29.22
N ALA A 20 1.83 15.52 -28.37
CA ALA A 20 1.65 14.96 -27.04
C ALA A 20 1.08 13.53 -27.19
N TYR A 21 1.95 12.54 -27.20
CA TYR A 21 1.53 11.14 -27.12
C TYR A 21 0.73 10.91 -25.84
N ALA A 22 -0.37 10.16 -25.94
CA ALA A 22 -1.12 9.73 -24.75
C ALA A 22 -0.18 8.96 -23.81
N LYS A 23 -0.15 9.36 -22.53
CA LYS A 23 0.68 8.70 -21.51
C LYS A 23 0.19 7.27 -21.31
N PHE A 24 1.13 6.34 -21.10
CA PHE A 24 0.82 4.96 -20.78
C PHE A 24 -0.07 4.91 -19.52
N LYS A 25 -1.17 4.17 -19.56
CA LYS A 25 -2.16 4.15 -18.48
C LYS A 25 -2.05 2.86 -17.67
N VAL A 26 -1.83 3.00 -16.38
CA VAL A 26 -1.75 1.91 -15.42
C VAL A 26 -2.94 1.98 -14.47
N VAL A 27 -3.58 0.84 -14.23
CA VAL A 27 -4.61 0.70 -13.21
C VAL A 27 -4.12 -0.25 -12.13
N THR A 28 -4.29 0.12 -10.86
CA THR A 28 -3.96 -0.74 -9.71
C THR A 28 -5.22 -1.13 -8.98
N THR A 29 -5.21 -2.25 -8.27
CA THR A 29 -6.37 -2.67 -7.45
C THR A 29 -6.67 -1.70 -6.32
N PHE A 30 -5.66 -1.23 -5.60
CA PHE A 30 -5.83 -0.31 -4.47
C PHE A 30 -4.75 0.77 -4.38
N THR A 31 -4.97 1.70 -3.45
CA THR A 31 -4.27 2.99 -3.34
C THR A 31 -2.79 2.88 -2.96
N VAL A 32 -2.38 1.85 -2.21
CA VAL A 32 -0.96 1.68 -1.85
C VAL A 32 -0.13 1.29 -3.07
N ILE A 33 -0.59 0.33 -3.89
CA ILE A 33 0.09 -0.01 -5.15
C ILE A 33 0.05 1.18 -6.10
N GLN A 34 -1.04 1.95 -6.12
CA GLN A 34 -1.16 3.16 -6.94
C GLN A 34 -0.02 4.14 -6.65
N ASP A 35 0.22 4.47 -5.38
CA ASP A 35 1.29 5.42 -5.01
C ASP A 35 2.68 4.86 -5.29
N ILE A 36 2.94 3.59 -4.96
CA ILE A 36 4.24 2.96 -5.26
C ILE A 36 4.50 2.98 -6.77
N ALA A 37 3.51 2.60 -7.58
CA ALA A 37 3.62 2.58 -9.02
C ALA A 37 3.73 3.99 -9.62
N GLN A 38 3.03 4.99 -9.06
CA GLN A 38 3.15 6.37 -9.50
C GLN A 38 4.56 6.95 -9.26
N ASN A 39 5.20 6.58 -8.14
CA ASN A 39 6.59 6.96 -7.88
C ASN A 39 7.58 6.33 -8.88
N VAL A 40 7.32 5.10 -9.35
CA VAL A 40 8.14 4.47 -10.40
C VAL A 40 7.83 5.05 -11.77
N ALA A 41 6.56 5.27 -12.07
CA ALA A 41 6.10 5.83 -13.34
C ALA A 41 6.60 7.26 -13.57
N GLY A 42 6.64 8.09 -12.52
CA GLY A 42 6.88 9.53 -12.65
C GLY A 42 5.89 10.15 -13.64
N ASP A 43 6.38 11.01 -14.53
CA ASP A 43 5.56 11.64 -15.56
C ASP A 43 5.36 10.79 -16.83
N ALA A 44 6.01 9.63 -16.95
CA ALA A 44 5.95 8.80 -18.16
C ALA A 44 4.62 8.03 -18.29
N ALA A 45 3.95 7.74 -17.16
CA ALA A 45 2.69 7.03 -17.13
C ALA A 45 1.73 7.64 -16.09
N THR A 46 0.43 7.46 -16.32
CA THR A 46 -0.62 7.78 -15.33
C THR A 46 -1.01 6.52 -14.58
N VAL A 47 -1.15 6.62 -13.26
CA VAL A 47 -1.51 5.49 -12.40
C VAL A 47 -2.78 5.80 -11.62
N GLU A 48 -3.82 4.99 -11.81
CA GLU A 48 -5.12 5.13 -11.14
C GLU A 48 -5.47 3.89 -10.33
N SER A 49 -6.16 4.06 -9.20
CA SER A 49 -6.65 2.94 -8.40
C SER A 49 -8.09 2.55 -8.79
N ILE A 50 -8.41 1.25 -8.73
CA ILE A 50 -9.79 0.76 -8.76
C ILE A 50 -10.49 1.22 -7.49
N THR A 51 -10.05 0.75 -6.32
CA THR A 51 -10.67 1.14 -5.06
C THR A 51 -10.32 2.58 -4.70
N LYS A 52 -11.28 3.28 -4.10
CA LYS A 52 -11.12 4.66 -3.62
C LYS A 52 -10.43 4.66 -2.25
N PRO A 53 -9.74 5.76 -1.86
CA PRO A 53 -9.24 5.93 -0.50
C PRO A 53 -10.29 5.60 0.57
N GLY A 54 -9.93 4.77 1.54
CA GLY A 54 -10.79 4.33 2.65
C GLY A 54 -11.73 3.16 2.34
N ALA A 55 -11.80 2.67 1.11
CA ALA A 55 -12.57 1.47 0.80
C ALA A 55 -11.90 0.22 1.38
N GLU A 56 -12.72 -0.72 1.86
CA GLU A 56 -12.31 -2.10 2.12
C GLU A 56 -11.88 -2.76 0.79
N ILE A 57 -10.78 -3.51 0.79
CA ILE A 57 -10.10 -3.95 -0.44
C ILE A 57 -10.16 -5.47 -0.68
N HIS A 58 -10.42 -6.27 0.35
CA HIS A 58 -10.40 -7.73 0.28
C HIS A 58 -11.66 -8.27 -0.40
N ASP A 59 -12.83 -7.79 0.02
CA ASP A 59 -14.17 -8.19 -0.44
C ASP A 59 -14.87 -7.07 -1.22
N TYR A 60 -14.10 -6.09 -1.71
CA TYR A 60 -14.60 -5.04 -2.59
C TYR A 60 -15.47 -5.60 -3.71
N GLN A 61 -16.55 -4.89 -4.02
CA GLN A 61 -17.49 -5.25 -5.08
C GLN A 61 -17.29 -4.31 -6.28
N PRO A 62 -16.57 -4.74 -7.34
CA PRO A 62 -16.29 -3.90 -8.49
C PRO A 62 -17.56 -3.49 -9.21
N THR A 63 -17.59 -2.24 -9.66
CA THR A 63 -18.72 -1.72 -10.44
C THR A 63 -18.45 -1.83 -11.95
N PRO A 64 -19.47 -1.65 -12.80
CA PRO A 64 -19.25 -1.51 -14.24
C PRO A 64 -18.26 -0.38 -14.61
N GLN A 65 -18.19 0.70 -13.80
CA GLN A 65 -17.20 1.75 -14.03
C GLN A 65 -15.77 1.29 -13.77
N ASP A 66 -15.56 0.39 -12.81
CA ASP A 66 -14.23 -0.18 -12.55
C ASP A 66 -13.78 -1.09 -13.69
N ILE A 67 -14.70 -1.86 -14.27
CA ILE A 67 -14.42 -2.67 -15.46
C ILE A 67 -14.04 -1.77 -16.63
N ALA A 68 -14.80 -0.70 -16.88
CA ALA A 68 -14.49 0.29 -17.91
C ALA A 68 -13.12 0.97 -17.66
N LYS A 69 -12.80 1.29 -16.40
CA LYS A 69 -11.50 1.85 -16.02
C LYS A 69 -10.36 0.89 -16.35
N ALA A 70 -10.44 -0.37 -15.94
CA ALA A 70 -9.44 -1.38 -16.26
C ALA A 70 -9.35 -1.68 -17.76
N GLN A 71 -10.47 -1.69 -18.48
CA GLN A 71 -10.53 -1.88 -19.94
C GLN A 71 -9.85 -0.73 -20.70
N SER A 72 -9.80 0.47 -20.12
CA SER A 72 -9.08 1.62 -20.68
C SER A 72 -7.57 1.62 -20.39
N ALA A 73 -7.10 0.77 -19.47
CA ALA A 73 -5.70 0.73 -19.07
C ALA A 73 -4.84 -0.02 -20.10
N ASP A 74 -3.55 0.27 -20.13
CA ASP A 74 -2.56 -0.51 -20.88
C ASP A 74 -1.95 -1.63 -20.02
N LEU A 75 -1.99 -1.48 -18.68
CA LEU A 75 -1.51 -2.46 -17.71
C LEU A 75 -2.33 -2.42 -16.42
N VAL A 76 -2.65 -3.59 -15.88
CA VAL A 76 -3.24 -3.73 -14.55
C VAL A 76 -2.22 -4.33 -13.56
N LEU A 77 -2.10 -3.72 -12.37
CA LEU A 77 -1.24 -4.20 -11.29
C LEU A 77 -2.10 -4.60 -10.09
N TRP A 78 -1.81 -5.75 -9.49
CA TRP A 78 -2.55 -6.26 -8.35
C TRP A 78 -1.64 -6.98 -7.37
N ASN A 79 -2.07 -7.09 -6.11
CA ASN A 79 -1.21 -7.62 -5.05
C ASN A 79 -1.04 -9.13 -5.17
N GLY A 80 -2.13 -9.87 -5.39
CA GLY A 80 -2.12 -11.33 -5.20
C GLY A 80 -1.99 -11.68 -3.72
N LEU A 81 -1.37 -12.82 -3.41
CA LEU A 81 -1.31 -13.37 -2.03
C LEU A 81 -2.69 -13.46 -1.36
N ASN A 82 -3.74 -13.71 -2.16
CA ASN A 82 -5.13 -13.77 -1.74
C ASN A 82 -5.73 -12.46 -1.17
N LEU A 83 -5.14 -11.29 -1.48
CA LEU A 83 -5.70 -9.99 -1.07
C LEU A 83 -7.04 -9.73 -1.75
N GLU A 84 -7.02 -9.52 -3.07
CA GLU A 84 -8.21 -9.10 -3.82
C GLU A 84 -9.04 -10.31 -4.26
N ARG A 85 -9.94 -10.81 -3.40
CA ARG A 85 -10.76 -12.02 -3.69
C ARG A 85 -11.70 -11.84 -4.88
N TRP A 86 -11.94 -10.59 -5.26
CA TRP A 86 -12.76 -10.20 -6.39
C TRP A 86 -11.97 -10.14 -7.72
N PHE A 87 -10.63 -10.07 -7.68
CA PHE A 87 -9.83 -9.69 -8.84
C PHE A 87 -9.96 -10.66 -10.02
N GLU A 88 -9.90 -11.97 -9.78
CA GLU A 88 -9.95 -12.94 -10.88
C GLU A 88 -11.31 -12.89 -11.63
N ARG A 89 -12.42 -12.85 -10.89
CA ARG A 89 -13.77 -12.70 -11.49
C ARG A 89 -13.93 -11.35 -12.19
N PHE A 90 -13.38 -10.29 -11.60
CA PHE A 90 -13.35 -8.97 -12.22
C PHE A 90 -12.60 -8.97 -13.54
N PHE A 91 -11.41 -9.56 -13.57
CA PHE A 91 -10.51 -9.51 -14.72
C PHE A 91 -10.99 -10.38 -15.89
N GLN A 92 -11.82 -11.40 -15.65
CA GLN A 92 -12.52 -12.13 -16.73
C GLN A 92 -13.39 -11.23 -17.62
N ASN A 93 -13.85 -10.08 -17.10
CA ASN A 93 -14.64 -9.10 -17.85
C ASN A 93 -13.78 -8.04 -18.56
N VAL A 94 -12.46 -8.05 -18.35
CA VAL A 94 -11.51 -7.13 -18.98
C VAL A 94 -10.78 -7.87 -20.10
N LYS A 95 -11.02 -7.47 -21.35
CA LYS A 95 -10.51 -8.19 -22.53
C LYS A 95 -9.17 -7.65 -22.98
N ASN A 96 -8.26 -8.56 -23.32
CA ASN A 96 -6.98 -8.28 -23.99
C ASN A 96 -6.08 -7.29 -23.25
N LYS A 97 -6.12 -7.25 -21.92
CA LYS A 97 -5.23 -6.44 -21.09
C LYS A 97 -4.26 -7.32 -20.30
N PRO A 98 -2.99 -6.91 -20.14
CA PRO A 98 -2.08 -7.60 -19.25
C PRO A 98 -2.37 -7.24 -17.79
N ALA A 99 -2.24 -8.23 -16.90
CA ALA A 99 -2.22 -8.04 -15.45
C ALA A 99 -0.94 -8.62 -14.85
N VAL A 100 -0.34 -7.94 -13.88
CA VAL A 100 0.88 -8.38 -13.19
C VAL A 100 0.70 -8.35 -11.68
N VAL A 101 1.01 -9.49 -11.04
CA VAL A 101 1.14 -9.63 -9.59
C VAL A 101 2.42 -8.94 -9.13
N VAL A 102 2.32 -8.00 -8.19
CA VAL A 102 3.47 -7.19 -7.71
C VAL A 102 4.19 -7.80 -6.49
N THR A 103 3.72 -8.92 -5.96
CA THR A 103 4.30 -9.62 -4.79
C THR A 103 5.25 -10.77 -5.14
N LYS A 104 5.46 -11.05 -6.43
CA LYS A 104 6.29 -12.19 -6.86
C LYS A 104 7.70 -12.11 -6.26
N GLY A 105 8.13 -13.19 -5.61
CA GLY A 105 9.45 -13.26 -4.95
C GLY A 105 9.44 -12.90 -3.46
N ILE A 106 8.32 -12.44 -2.91
CA ILE A 106 8.16 -12.27 -1.47
C ILE A 106 7.90 -13.64 -0.82
N THR A 107 8.61 -13.95 0.26
CA THR A 107 8.28 -15.11 1.11
C THR A 107 7.07 -14.76 1.99
N PRO A 108 5.92 -15.43 1.81
CA PRO A 108 4.72 -15.09 2.56
C PRO A 108 4.84 -15.52 4.03
N MET A 109 4.22 -14.76 4.92
CA MET A 109 3.88 -15.21 6.27
C MET A 109 2.50 -15.87 6.23
N SER A 110 2.31 -16.99 6.93
CA SER A 110 1.01 -17.67 6.98
C SER A 110 0.07 -17.01 7.99
N ILE A 111 -1.22 -16.99 7.67
CA ILE A 111 -2.28 -16.71 8.63
C ILE A 111 -2.37 -17.87 9.63
N HIS A 112 -2.43 -17.55 10.93
CA HIS A 112 -2.28 -18.57 11.98
C HIS A 112 -3.60 -19.15 12.51
N GLU A 113 -4.75 -18.56 12.16
CA GLU A 113 -6.05 -19.01 12.66
C GLU A 113 -7.22 -18.62 11.74
N GLY A 114 -8.43 -19.08 12.10
CA GLY A 114 -9.65 -18.79 11.37
C GLY A 114 -9.79 -19.58 10.07
N PRO A 115 -10.78 -19.24 9.22
CA PRO A 115 -11.07 -19.96 7.99
C PRO A 115 -9.96 -19.87 6.93
N TYR A 116 -9.04 -18.92 7.07
CA TYR A 116 -7.91 -18.69 6.16
C TYR A 116 -6.58 -19.21 6.72
N LYS A 117 -6.61 -20.04 7.77
CA LYS A 117 -5.42 -20.63 8.38
C LYS A 117 -4.52 -21.29 7.32
N ASP A 118 -3.21 -21.12 7.49
CA ASP A 118 -2.14 -21.66 6.65
C ASP A 118 -2.06 -21.05 5.24
N THR A 119 -2.95 -20.11 4.90
CA THR A 119 -2.86 -19.33 3.66
C THR A 119 -1.95 -18.10 3.83
N PRO A 120 -1.39 -17.55 2.73
CA PRO A 120 -0.56 -16.34 2.79
C PRO A 120 -1.29 -15.13 3.38
N ASN A 121 -0.64 -14.42 4.29
CA ASN A 121 -1.04 -13.08 4.72
C ASN A 121 -0.66 -12.08 3.60
N PRO A 122 -1.62 -11.32 3.05
CA PRO A 122 -1.36 -10.47 1.90
C PRO A 122 -0.62 -9.16 2.19
N HIS A 123 -0.54 -8.74 3.46
CA HIS A 123 -0.11 -7.40 3.90
C HIS A 123 1.41 -7.18 3.85
N ALA A 124 2.06 -7.74 2.84
CA ALA A 124 3.52 -7.78 2.72
C ALA A 124 4.15 -6.39 2.56
N TRP A 125 3.41 -5.41 2.03
CA TRP A 125 3.85 -4.02 1.89
C TRP A 125 4.11 -3.31 3.23
N MET A 126 3.68 -3.88 4.37
CA MET A 126 3.99 -3.31 5.69
C MET A 126 5.45 -3.51 6.12
N SER A 127 6.21 -4.33 5.37
CA SER A 127 7.67 -4.44 5.49
C SER A 127 8.38 -3.54 4.46
N THR A 128 9.29 -2.70 4.93
CA THR A 128 10.14 -1.85 4.08
C THR A 128 11.05 -2.69 3.17
N SER A 129 11.45 -3.88 3.61
CA SER A 129 12.27 -4.80 2.81
C SER A 129 11.44 -5.42 1.68
N ASN A 130 10.22 -5.87 1.97
CA ASN A 130 9.31 -6.38 0.95
C ASN A 130 8.91 -5.30 -0.06
N ALA A 131 8.72 -4.05 0.38
CA ALA A 131 8.39 -2.93 -0.50
C ALA A 131 9.41 -2.72 -1.64
N LEU A 132 10.67 -3.09 -1.44
CA LEU A 132 11.69 -3.07 -2.51
C LEU A 132 11.38 -4.08 -3.61
N VAL A 133 10.81 -5.24 -3.25
CA VAL A 133 10.36 -6.26 -4.19
C VAL A 133 9.14 -5.77 -4.97
N TYR A 134 8.21 -5.06 -4.32
CA TYR A 134 7.10 -4.39 -5.02
C TYR A 134 7.62 -3.40 -6.06
N ILE A 135 8.56 -2.52 -5.67
CA ILE A 135 9.14 -1.51 -6.58
C ILE A 135 9.83 -2.19 -7.78
N GLU A 136 10.59 -3.25 -7.53
CA GLU A 136 11.29 -4.01 -8.58
C GLU A 136 10.30 -4.67 -9.56
N ASN A 137 9.26 -5.32 -9.04
CA ASN A 137 8.24 -5.97 -9.86
C ASN A 137 7.46 -4.94 -10.70
N ILE A 138 7.12 -3.80 -10.12
CA ILE A 138 6.43 -2.72 -10.83
C ILE A 138 7.31 -2.13 -11.93
N LYS A 139 8.58 -1.83 -11.62
CA LYS A 139 9.57 -1.37 -12.62
C LYS A 139 9.67 -2.34 -13.79
N ASN A 140 9.79 -3.64 -13.51
CA ASN A 140 9.90 -4.68 -14.54
C ASN A 140 8.62 -4.80 -15.37
N ALA A 141 7.45 -4.68 -14.74
CA ALA A 141 6.17 -4.68 -15.45
C ALA A 141 6.05 -3.47 -16.39
N LEU A 142 6.36 -2.27 -15.90
CA LEU A 142 6.31 -1.04 -16.69
C LEU A 142 7.32 -1.09 -17.85
N ALA A 143 8.57 -1.49 -17.61
CA ALA A 143 9.57 -1.59 -18.66
C ALA A 143 9.24 -2.64 -19.73
N LYS A 144 8.55 -3.73 -19.35
CA LYS A 144 8.10 -4.77 -20.29
C LYS A 144 6.97 -4.27 -21.19
N HIS A 145 6.00 -3.57 -20.62
CA HIS A 145 4.77 -3.17 -21.33
C HIS A 145 4.84 -1.77 -21.94
N ASP A 146 5.81 -0.95 -21.52
CA ASP A 146 6.14 0.35 -22.10
C ASP A 146 7.67 0.52 -22.22
N PRO A 147 8.31 -0.21 -23.16
CA PRO A 147 9.78 -0.24 -23.28
C PRO A 147 10.39 1.11 -23.66
N LYS A 148 9.61 2.02 -24.27
CA LYS A 148 10.08 3.36 -24.65
C LYS A 148 10.49 4.19 -23.44
N ASN A 149 9.87 3.97 -22.28
CA ASN A 149 10.15 4.67 -21.03
C ASN A 149 10.94 3.83 -20.02
N ALA A 150 11.47 2.67 -20.40
CA ALA A 150 12.17 1.74 -19.50
C ALA A 150 13.30 2.40 -18.69
N ALA A 151 14.09 3.29 -19.32
CA ALA A 151 15.16 4.02 -18.64
C ALA A 151 14.62 4.99 -17.56
N VAL A 152 13.47 5.62 -17.81
CA VAL A 152 12.79 6.50 -16.83
C VAL A 152 12.32 5.67 -15.64
N TYR A 153 11.65 4.54 -15.89
CA TYR A 153 11.21 3.63 -14.83
C TYR A 153 12.37 3.10 -13.99
N ALA A 154 13.49 2.73 -14.62
CA ALA A 154 14.68 2.26 -13.90
C ALA A 154 15.28 3.35 -12.99
N LYS A 155 15.42 4.58 -13.50
CA LYS A 155 15.91 5.72 -12.72
C LYS A 155 15.00 6.02 -11.52
N ASN A 156 13.70 6.10 -11.77
CA ASN A 156 12.72 6.42 -10.74
C ASN A 156 12.62 5.30 -9.68
N ALA A 157 12.61 4.04 -10.09
CA ALA A 157 12.63 2.89 -9.19
C ALA A 157 13.87 2.88 -8.30
N ALA A 158 15.05 3.20 -8.84
CA ALA A 158 16.28 3.30 -8.05
C ALA A 158 16.19 4.43 -7.00
N ALA A 159 15.70 5.61 -7.39
CA ALA A 159 15.51 6.73 -6.48
C ALA A 159 14.49 6.40 -5.37
N TYR A 160 13.34 5.83 -5.74
CA TYR A 160 12.29 5.49 -4.77
C TYR A 160 12.71 4.33 -3.86
N SER A 161 13.40 3.32 -4.38
CA SER A 161 13.99 2.25 -3.57
C SER A 161 14.98 2.80 -2.53
N SER A 162 15.80 3.78 -2.90
CA SER A 162 16.69 4.45 -1.96
C SER A 162 15.91 5.17 -0.85
N LYS A 163 14.83 5.88 -1.20
CA LYS A 163 13.95 6.53 -0.23
C LYS A 163 13.34 5.52 0.75
N ILE A 164 12.78 4.40 0.26
CA ILE A 164 12.20 3.36 1.10
C ILE A 164 13.24 2.68 1.98
N LYS A 165 14.44 2.37 1.47
CA LYS A 165 15.56 1.84 2.28
C LYS A 165 15.92 2.78 3.43
N GLN A 166 15.94 4.09 3.16
CA GLN A 166 16.26 5.10 4.17
C GLN A 166 15.16 5.26 5.23
N LEU A 167 13.92 4.80 4.99
CA LEU A 167 12.85 4.82 5.98
C LEU A 167 13.01 3.77 7.08
N ASP A 168 13.64 2.62 6.82
CA ASP A 168 13.73 1.54 7.83
C ASP A 168 14.40 2.03 9.12
N LYS A 169 15.58 2.66 9.01
CA LYS A 169 16.37 3.10 10.16
C LYS A 169 15.60 4.01 11.12
N PRO A 170 14.96 5.12 10.68
CA PRO A 170 14.17 5.96 11.59
C PRO A 170 12.92 5.25 12.13
N LEU A 171 12.24 4.41 11.34
CA LEU A 171 11.07 3.65 11.83
C LEU A 171 11.47 2.65 12.92
N ARG A 172 12.57 1.92 12.69
CA ARG A 172 13.18 1.00 13.66
C ARG A 172 13.57 1.72 14.95
N ALA A 173 14.24 2.86 14.83
CA ALA A 173 14.65 3.66 15.98
C ALA A 173 13.46 4.13 16.82
N LYS A 174 12.36 4.55 16.19
CA LYS A 174 11.10 4.91 16.89
C LYS A 174 10.51 3.70 17.63
N LEU A 175 10.35 2.56 16.96
CA LEU A 175 9.76 1.35 17.54
C LEU A 175 10.61 0.75 18.66
N MET A 176 11.93 0.88 18.58
CA MET A 176 12.86 0.39 19.61
C MET A 176 12.73 1.13 20.95
N GLN A 177 12.11 2.31 20.98
CA GLN A 177 11.78 3.02 22.23
C GLN A 177 10.74 2.27 23.08
N VAL A 178 9.96 1.36 22.47
CA VAL A 178 9.09 0.44 23.19
C VAL A 178 9.94 -0.69 23.78
N PRO A 179 9.95 -0.88 25.12
CA PRO A 179 10.69 -1.94 25.77
C PRO A 179 10.31 -3.31 25.22
N GLN A 180 11.28 -4.20 25.03
CA GLN A 180 11.07 -5.50 24.37
C GLN A 180 9.96 -6.34 25.02
N ASN A 181 9.82 -6.30 26.35
CA ASN A 181 8.77 -7.00 27.08
C ASN A 181 7.36 -6.41 26.90
N GLN A 182 7.24 -5.19 26.35
CA GLN A 182 5.98 -4.51 26.09
C GLN A 182 5.60 -4.52 24.60
N ARG A 183 6.44 -5.04 23.71
CA ARG A 183 6.22 -5.03 22.24
C ARG A 183 5.11 -6.00 21.83
N PHE A 184 3.87 -5.63 22.12
CA PHE A 184 2.66 -6.26 21.63
C PHE A 184 1.95 -5.29 20.70
N LEU A 185 1.73 -5.68 19.44
CA LEU A 185 0.92 -4.91 18.51
C LEU A 185 -0.48 -5.51 18.52
N VAL A 186 -1.42 -4.82 19.16
CA VAL A 186 -2.83 -5.23 19.26
C VAL A 186 -3.66 -4.42 18.26
N SER A 187 -4.07 -5.02 17.15
CA SER A 187 -4.81 -4.41 16.04
C SER A 187 -6.20 -5.05 15.86
N SER A 188 -7.08 -4.49 15.02
CA SER A 188 -8.34 -5.18 14.72
C SER A 188 -8.08 -6.33 13.75
N GLU A 189 -7.52 -6.04 12.58
CA GLU A 189 -7.06 -7.05 11.63
C GLU A 189 -5.61 -7.48 11.91
N GLY A 190 -5.28 -8.76 11.64
CA GLY A 190 -3.91 -9.29 11.56
C GLY A 190 -3.11 -8.78 10.36
N ALA A 191 -3.20 -7.48 10.08
CA ALA A 191 -2.63 -6.85 8.90
C ALA A 191 -1.18 -6.39 9.08
N PHE A 192 -0.59 -6.60 10.25
CA PHE A 192 0.72 -6.06 10.61
C PHE A 192 1.79 -7.14 10.81
N SER A 193 1.53 -8.40 10.45
CA SER A 193 2.44 -9.52 10.69
C SER A 193 3.86 -9.28 10.17
N TYR A 194 3.99 -8.71 8.97
CA TYR A 194 5.29 -8.40 8.38
C TYR A 194 6.02 -7.27 9.12
N LEU A 195 5.31 -6.22 9.53
CA LEU A 195 5.86 -5.14 10.35
C LEU A 195 6.27 -5.66 11.73
N ALA A 196 5.41 -6.47 12.36
CA ALA A 196 5.67 -7.06 13.67
C ALA A 196 6.92 -7.95 13.64
N LYS A 197 7.09 -8.76 12.58
CA LYS A 197 8.30 -9.54 12.33
C LYS A 197 9.54 -8.66 12.21
N ASP A 198 9.50 -7.63 11.37
CA ASP A 198 10.66 -6.78 11.08
C ASP A 198 11.18 -6.00 12.30
N TYR A 199 10.29 -5.66 13.25
CA TYR A 199 10.61 -4.82 14.40
C TYR A 199 10.48 -5.52 15.77
N GLY A 200 10.23 -6.83 15.77
CA GLY A 200 10.23 -7.65 16.99
C GLY A 200 9.04 -7.38 17.91
N PHE A 201 7.84 -7.25 17.35
CA PHE A 201 6.57 -7.20 18.08
C PHE A 201 5.87 -8.57 18.04
N LYS A 202 5.21 -8.90 19.14
CA LYS A 202 4.22 -9.98 19.19
C LYS A 202 2.90 -9.43 18.66
N GLU A 203 2.34 -10.08 17.65
CA GLU A 203 1.07 -9.67 17.06
C GLU A 203 -0.12 -10.27 17.83
N VAL A 204 -1.15 -9.45 18.02
CA VAL A 204 -2.45 -9.85 18.58
C VAL A 204 -3.51 -9.12 17.76
N TYR A 205 -4.56 -9.80 17.33
CA TYR A 205 -5.60 -9.20 16.52
C TYR A 205 -6.98 -9.75 16.90
N LEU A 206 -8.04 -9.02 16.55
CA LEU A 206 -9.42 -9.48 16.71
C LEU A 206 -9.75 -10.54 15.65
N TRP A 207 -9.36 -10.31 14.40
CA TRP A 207 -9.51 -11.28 13.32
C TRP A 207 -8.26 -11.35 12.46
N PRO A 208 -7.94 -12.52 11.88
CA PRO A 208 -6.68 -12.71 11.15
C PRO A 208 -6.60 -11.95 9.83
N ILE A 209 -7.71 -11.84 9.10
CA ILE A 209 -7.82 -11.17 7.81
C ILE A 209 -9.28 -10.73 7.62
N ASN A 210 -9.52 -9.62 6.93
CA ASN A 210 -10.86 -9.12 6.64
C ASN A 210 -11.66 -10.16 5.87
N ALA A 211 -12.82 -10.53 6.41
CA ALA A 211 -13.77 -11.48 5.84
C ALA A 211 -15.16 -11.18 6.42
N GLU A 212 -16.15 -12.04 6.13
CA GLU A 212 -17.53 -11.88 6.63
C GLU A 212 -17.67 -11.77 8.15
N GLN A 213 -16.78 -12.41 8.93
CA GLN A 213 -16.83 -12.40 10.40
C GLN A 213 -15.77 -11.48 11.03
N GLN A 214 -16.19 -10.29 11.41
CA GLN A 214 -15.37 -9.29 12.11
C GLN A 214 -15.97 -8.93 13.47
N GLY A 215 -15.13 -8.89 14.50
CA GLY A 215 -15.50 -8.42 15.84
C GLY A 215 -16.51 -9.31 16.56
N THR A 216 -16.48 -10.63 16.35
CA THR A 216 -17.37 -11.55 17.05
C THR A 216 -17.11 -11.52 18.56
N PRO A 217 -18.10 -11.83 19.42
CA PRO A 217 -17.89 -11.83 20.87
C PRO A 217 -16.72 -12.71 21.34
N GLN A 218 -16.50 -13.85 20.66
CA GLN A 218 -15.40 -14.76 20.95
C GLN A 218 -14.03 -14.14 20.60
N GLN A 219 -13.93 -13.47 19.45
CA GLN A 219 -12.72 -12.75 19.03
C GLN A 219 -12.37 -11.63 20.02
N VAL A 220 -13.36 -10.81 20.37
CA VAL A 220 -13.20 -9.71 21.34
C VAL A 220 -12.75 -10.24 22.69
N ARG A 221 -13.40 -11.30 23.21
CA ARG A 221 -13.03 -11.93 24.48
C ARG A 221 -11.60 -12.45 24.48
N LYS A 222 -11.17 -13.14 23.41
CA LYS A 222 -9.81 -13.66 23.28
C LYS A 222 -8.77 -12.53 23.40
N VAL A 223 -8.99 -11.41 22.71
CA VAL A 223 -8.08 -10.26 22.79
C VAL A 223 -8.09 -9.62 24.18
N ILE A 224 -9.26 -9.48 24.82
CA ILE A 224 -9.36 -8.97 26.20
C ILE A 224 -8.53 -9.81 27.17
N GLU A 225 -8.60 -11.13 27.07
CA GLU A 225 -7.82 -12.05 27.92
C GLU A 225 -6.31 -11.85 27.72
N VAL A 226 -5.85 -11.72 26.48
CA VAL A 226 -4.43 -11.47 26.16
C VAL A 226 -3.97 -10.10 26.67
N VAL A 227 -4.77 -9.05 26.47
CA VAL A 227 -4.47 -7.68 26.91
C VAL A 227 -4.35 -7.62 28.44
N ARG A 228 -5.31 -8.19 29.17
CA ARG A 228 -5.27 -8.24 30.64
C ARG A 228 -4.08 -9.05 31.16
N LYS A 229 -3.87 -10.26 30.62
CA LYS A 229 -2.79 -11.17 31.04
C LYS A 229 -1.41 -10.54 30.90
N ASN A 230 -1.17 -9.83 29.79
CA ASN A 230 0.13 -9.25 29.48
C ASN A 230 0.24 -7.77 29.87
N LYS A 231 -0.81 -7.19 30.49
CA LYS A 231 -0.88 -5.77 30.88
C LYS A 231 -0.54 -4.84 29.71
N ILE A 232 -1.08 -5.12 28.53
CA ILE A 232 -0.78 -4.38 27.31
C ILE A 232 -1.42 -2.98 27.43
N PRO A 233 -0.66 -1.88 27.28
CA PRO A 233 -1.16 -0.55 27.63
C PRO A 233 -2.04 0.08 26.54
N VAL A 234 -1.99 -0.42 25.31
CA VAL A 234 -2.62 0.22 24.15
C VAL A 234 -3.12 -0.79 23.12
N VAL A 235 -4.22 -0.45 22.45
CA VAL A 235 -4.83 -1.20 21.36
C VAL A 235 -5.24 -0.28 20.20
N PHE A 236 -5.31 -0.79 18.97
CA PHE A 236 -5.50 0.01 17.75
C PHE A 236 -6.53 -0.60 16.79
N SER A 237 -7.14 0.22 15.95
CA SER A 237 -7.92 -0.24 14.78
C SER A 237 -7.31 0.28 13.48
N GLU A 238 -7.89 -0.06 12.33
CA GLU A 238 -7.42 0.36 11.01
C GLU A 238 -8.44 1.25 10.28
N SER A 239 -7.98 1.99 9.27
CA SER A 239 -8.73 3.06 8.62
C SER A 239 -9.88 2.61 7.71
N THR A 240 -9.93 1.33 7.33
CA THR A 240 -10.91 0.76 6.40
C THR A 240 -11.99 -0.06 7.09
N ILE A 241 -11.89 -0.25 8.41
CA ILE A 241 -12.78 -1.09 9.22
C ILE A 241 -13.40 -0.31 10.38
N SER A 242 -14.42 -0.89 11.01
CA SER A 242 -15.07 -0.28 12.17
C SER A 242 -14.15 -0.28 13.40
N PRO A 243 -13.95 0.85 14.09
CA PRO A 243 -13.15 0.90 15.31
C PRO A 243 -13.89 0.32 16.54
N LYS A 244 -15.21 0.10 16.45
CA LYS A 244 -16.06 -0.24 17.60
C LYS A 244 -15.60 -1.50 18.36
N PRO A 245 -15.26 -2.63 17.70
CA PRO A 245 -14.80 -3.81 18.41
C PRO A 245 -13.54 -3.54 19.25
N MET A 246 -12.59 -2.77 18.73
CA MET A 246 -11.38 -2.44 19.48
C MET A 246 -11.61 -1.42 20.59
N GLN A 247 -12.50 -0.46 20.37
CA GLN A 247 -12.92 0.47 21.44
C GLN A 247 -13.59 -0.28 22.59
N GLN A 248 -14.32 -1.36 22.32
CA GLN A 248 -14.86 -2.24 23.35
C GLN A 248 -13.74 -2.96 24.13
N VAL A 249 -12.74 -3.52 23.44
CA VAL A 249 -11.55 -4.10 24.10
C VAL A 249 -10.89 -3.08 25.02
N ALA A 250 -10.67 -1.85 24.54
CA ALA A 250 -10.08 -0.77 25.35
C ALA A 250 -10.91 -0.49 26.61
N LYS A 251 -12.23 -0.35 26.46
CA LYS A 251 -13.16 -0.12 27.57
C LYS A 251 -13.14 -1.24 28.62
N GLU A 252 -13.10 -2.49 28.19
CA GLU A 252 -13.17 -3.65 29.10
C GLU A 252 -11.83 -4.00 29.76
N THR A 253 -10.71 -3.61 29.17
CA THR A 253 -9.37 -3.95 29.66
C THR A 253 -8.72 -2.82 30.45
N GLY A 254 -9.15 -1.57 30.24
CA GLY A 254 -8.48 -0.37 30.71
C GLY A 254 -7.27 0.04 29.87
N ALA A 255 -6.97 -0.68 28.78
CA ALA A 255 -5.97 -0.26 27.81
C ALA A 255 -6.43 1.00 27.07
N LYS A 256 -5.48 1.86 26.68
CA LYS A 256 -5.77 3.04 25.87
C LYS A 256 -6.17 2.63 24.46
N TYR A 257 -7.20 3.26 23.90
CA TYR A 257 -7.40 3.22 22.45
C TYR A 257 -6.38 4.17 21.79
N GLY A 258 -5.37 3.58 21.14
CA GLY A 258 -4.23 4.27 20.53
C GLY A 258 -4.54 4.99 19.24
N GLY A 259 -5.73 4.79 18.68
CA GLY A 259 -6.20 5.42 17.46
C GLY A 259 -6.18 4.46 16.26
N VAL A 260 -6.20 5.07 15.08
CA VAL A 260 -6.34 4.38 13.80
C VAL A 260 -4.97 4.26 13.12
N LEU A 261 -4.64 3.04 12.70
CA LEU A 261 -3.48 2.71 11.87
C LEU A 261 -3.89 2.65 10.39
N TYR A 262 -2.90 2.81 9.51
CA TYR A 262 -3.11 2.75 8.06
C TYR A 262 -2.38 1.54 7.49
N VAL A 263 -3.10 0.74 6.72
CA VAL A 263 -2.59 -0.47 6.05
C VAL A 263 -3.21 -0.65 4.66
N ASP A 264 -4.52 -0.85 4.59
CA ASP A 264 -5.24 -1.22 3.36
C ASP A 264 -5.61 -0.04 2.48
N SER A 265 -5.39 1.19 2.95
CA SER A 265 -5.66 2.36 2.13
C SER A 265 -4.83 3.56 2.56
N LEU A 266 -4.42 4.34 1.57
CA LEU A 266 -4.02 5.73 1.75
C LEU A 266 -5.24 6.61 1.99
N SER A 267 -5.03 7.81 2.53
CA SER A 267 -6.05 8.85 2.54
C SER A 267 -6.21 9.50 1.17
N ALA A 268 -7.18 10.42 1.04
CA ALA A 268 -7.19 11.36 -0.08
C ALA A 268 -5.89 12.19 -0.12
N LYS A 269 -5.59 12.81 -1.27
CA LYS A 269 -4.36 13.60 -1.49
C LYS A 269 -4.18 14.76 -0.50
N ASN A 270 -5.27 15.31 0.02
CA ASN A 270 -5.30 16.37 1.04
C ASN A 270 -5.52 15.84 2.47
N GLY A 271 -5.52 14.51 2.63
CA GLY A 271 -5.68 13.84 3.92
C GLY A 271 -4.34 13.61 4.64
N PRO A 272 -4.38 12.96 5.82
CA PRO A 272 -3.22 12.81 6.69
C PRO A 272 -2.18 11.79 6.19
N VAL A 273 -2.54 10.89 5.26
CA VAL A 273 -1.69 9.79 4.79
C VAL A 273 -1.78 9.66 3.27
N PRO A 274 -1.30 10.67 2.51
CA PRO A 274 -1.49 10.72 1.07
C PRO A 274 -0.54 9.80 0.28
N THR A 275 0.54 9.30 0.89
CA THR A 275 1.54 8.44 0.23
C THR A 275 1.84 7.17 1.04
N TYR A 276 2.43 6.17 0.40
CA TYR A 276 2.88 4.95 1.07
C TYR A 276 3.98 5.22 2.11
N ALA A 277 4.87 6.18 1.84
CA ALA A 277 5.87 6.61 2.83
C ALA A 277 5.20 7.25 4.06
N ASP A 278 4.15 8.05 3.86
CA ASP A 278 3.38 8.63 4.96
C ASP A 278 2.61 7.55 5.73
N LEU A 279 2.13 6.50 5.05
CA LEU A 279 1.47 5.35 5.68
C LEU A 279 2.39 4.67 6.68
N LEU A 280 3.60 4.30 6.26
CA LEU A 280 4.58 3.68 7.15
C LEU A 280 4.93 4.60 8.33
N ASN A 281 5.21 5.87 8.05
CA ASN A 281 5.58 6.84 9.09
C ASN A 281 4.45 7.09 10.10
N THR A 282 3.23 7.26 9.61
CA THR A 282 2.05 7.56 10.44
C THR A 282 1.70 6.35 11.29
N THR A 283 1.61 5.16 10.69
CA THR A 283 1.35 3.92 11.42
C THR A 283 2.37 3.70 12.54
N VAL A 284 3.67 3.79 12.23
CA VAL A 284 4.72 3.64 13.26
C VAL A 284 4.65 4.72 14.33
N SER A 285 4.43 5.98 13.95
CA SER A 285 4.36 7.08 14.93
C SER A 285 3.13 6.97 15.83
N THR A 286 1.99 6.50 15.31
CA THR A 286 0.79 6.21 16.09
C THR A 286 1.02 5.07 17.08
N ILE A 287 1.69 3.99 16.66
CA ILE A 287 2.06 2.87 17.53
C ILE A 287 2.90 3.40 18.71
N VAL A 288 3.99 4.11 18.42
CA VAL A 288 4.94 4.61 19.42
C VAL A 288 4.28 5.59 20.40
N LYS A 289 3.48 6.54 19.89
CA LYS A 289 2.65 7.45 20.71
C LYS A 289 1.65 6.69 21.59
N GLY A 290 1.12 5.57 21.11
CA GLY A 290 0.25 4.67 21.87
C GLY A 290 0.93 4.11 23.12
N PHE A 291 2.22 3.79 23.02
CA PHE A 291 3.08 3.33 24.12
C PHE A 291 3.64 4.47 25.01
N GLY A 292 3.24 5.73 24.76
CA GLY A 292 3.74 6.88 25.51
C GLY A 292 5.22 7.18 25.23
N LYS A 293 5.68 6.90 24.02
CA LYS A 293 7.03 7.16 23.53
C LYS A 293 7.01 8.28 22.49
#